data_AF-A0A5S4F2S2-F1
#
_entry.id   AF-A0A5S4F2S2-F1
#
_cell.length_a   1.000
_cell.length_b   1.000
_cell.length_c   1.000
_cell.angle_alpha   90.00
_cell.angle_beta   90.00
_cell.angle_gamma   90.00
#
_symmetry.space_group_name_H-M   'P 1'
#
loop_
_entity.id
_entity.type
_entity.pdbx_description
1 polymer ?
#
loop_
_entity_poly.entity_id
_entity_poly.type
_entity_poly.pdbx_seq_one_letter_code
_entity_poly.pdbx_strand_id
1 'polypeptide(L)' 'MWCVAAAIGIDLLCWLRLLCLTDTLAHAEPKMLRYRLLHTAVRLVRGQRKRKIKIPKTWPWAETLAACFTFALGLAPPG' A
#
# COMPACT_ATOMS: atom_id res chain seq x y z
N MET A 1 21.97 3.35 -11.47
CA MET A 1 20.98 2.26 -11.25
C MET A 1 20.09 2.43 -10.02
N TRP A 2 20.47 3.18 -8.96
CA TRP A 2 19.61 3.37 -7.78
C TRP A 2 18.52 4.45 -7.95
N CYS A 3 18.77 5.51 -8.74
CA CYS A 3 17.79 6.57 -8.99
C CYS A 3 16.52 6.05 -9.67
N VAL A 4 16.66 5.08 -10.58
CA VAL A 4 15.52 4.49 -11.30
C VAL A 4 14.63 3.71 -10.34
N ALA A 5 15.22 2.88 -9.47
CA ALA A 5 14.47 2.16 -8.45
C ALA A 5 13.76 3.11 -7.47
N ALA A 6 14.43 4.20 -7.08
CA ALA A 6 13.82 5.24 -6.23
C ALA A 6 12.65 5.95 -6.93
N ALA A 7 12.80 6.30 -8.22
CA ALA A 7 11.75 6.92 -9.01
C ALA A 7 10.52 5.99 -9.17
N ILE A 8 10.74 4.72 -9.48
CA ILE A 8 9.66 3.71 -9.54
C ILE A 8 8.96 3.59 -8.19
N GLY A 9 9.70 3.56 -7.08
CA GLY A 9 9.11 3.50 -5.75
C GLY A 9 8.24 4.72 -5.41
N ILE A 10 8.66 5.91 -5.83
CA ILE A 10 7.89 7.15 -5.65
C ILE A 10 6.64 7.14 -6.52
N ASP A 11 6.75 6.73 -7.79
CA ASP A 11 5.62 6.64 -8.70
C ASP A 11 4.54 5.69 -8.18
N LEU A 12 4.93 4.49 -7.75
CA LEU A 12 4.04 3.52 -7.12
C LEU A 12 3.35 4.08 -5.87
N LEU A 13 4.07 4.86 -5.05
CA LEU A 13 3.51 5.49 -3.86
C LEU A 13 2.49 6.58 -4.23
N CYS A 14 2.78 7.38 -5.26
CA CYS A 14 1.85 8.38 -5.78
C CYS A 14 0.56 7.74 -6.30
N TRP A 15 0.66 6.68 -7.11
CA TRP A 15 -0.51 5.95 -7.60
C TRP A 15 -1.32 5.29 -6.48
N LEU A 16 -0.66 4.67 -5.51
CA LEU A 16 -1.33 4.12 -4.33
C LEU A 16 -2.12 5.22 -3.60
N ARG A 17 -1.53 6.41 -3.46
CA ARG A 17 -2.19 7.54 -2.79
C ARG A 17 -3.38 8.08 -3.57
N LEU A 18 -3.25 8.21 -4.89
CA LEU A 18 -4.32 8.70 -5.76
C LEU A 18 -5.51 7.72 -5.84
N LEU A 19 -5.23 6.42 -5.88
CA LEU A 19 -6.24 5.40 -6.17
C LEU A 19 -6.88 4.81 -4.91
N CYS A 20 -6.13 4.69 -3.82
CA CYS A 20 -6.53 3.85 -2.69
C CYS A 20 -6.70 4.62 -1.38
N LEU A 21 -6.04 5.77 -1.22
CA LEU A 21 -6.08 6.54 0.03
C LEU A 21 -7.05 7.72 -0.10
N THR A 22 -7.95 7.84 0.86
CA THR A 22 -8.89 8.96 0.99
C THR A 22 -8.55 9.74 2.26
N ASP A 23 -8.97 11.01 2.33
CA ASP A 23 -8.92 11.84 3.54
C ASP A 23 -7.48 12.24 3.98
N THR A 24 -7.18 12.24 5.27
CA THR A 24 -5.93 12.72 5.87
C THR A 24 -4.67 11.99 5.39
N LEU A 25 -4.78 10.73 5.00
CA LEU A 25 -3.66 9.94 4.46
C LEU A 25 -3.35 10.28 3.00
N ALA A 26 -4.33 10.80 2.24
CA ALA A 26 -4.12 11.25 0.87
C ALA A 26 -3.29 12.53 0.79
N HIS A 27 -3.41 13.40 1.79
CA HIS A 27 -2.63 14.64 1.90
C HIS A 27 -1.32 14.50 2.69
N ALA A 28 -1.11 13.37 3.36
CA ALA A 28 0.08 13.14 4.17
C ALA A 28 1.37 13.17 3.32
N GLU A 29 2.46 13.68 3.91
CA GLU A 29 3.77 13.67 3.27
C GLU A 29 4.21 12.24 2.92
N PRO A 30 4.93 12.03 1.79
CA PRO A 30 5.44 10.71 1.40
C PRO A 30 6.26 10.03 2.50
N LYS A 31 6.99 10.82 3.28
CA LYS A 31 7.75 10.34 4.45
C LYS A 31 6.82 9.75 5.51
N MET A 32 5.71 10.41 5.82
CA MET A 32 4.74 9.87 6.77
C MET A 32 4.12 8.57 6.26
N LEU A 33 3.76 8.50 4.98
CA LEU A 33 3.22 7.27 4.37
C LEU A 33 4.22 6.11 4.45
N ARG A 34 5.50 6.38 4.16
CA ARG A 34 6.55 5.36 4.26
C ARG A 34 6.65 4.77 5.67
N TYR A 35 6.58 5.60 6.71
CA TYR A 35 6.76 5.15 8.09
C TYR A 35 5.47 4.73 8.81
N ARG A 36 4.30 5.20 8.39
CA ARG A 36 3.01 4.85 9.04
C ARG A 36 2.26 3.75 8.33
N LEU A 37 2.41 3.68 7.00
CA LEU A 37 1.63 2.80 6.14
C LEU A 37 2.48 1.65 5.60
N LEU A 38 3.66 1.95 5.04
CA LEU A 38 4.53 0.95 4.41
C LEU A 38 5.52 0.29 5.37
N HIS A 39 5.81 0.93 6.51
CA HIS A 39 6.64 0.35 7.55
C HIS A 39 5.86 -0.61 8.46
N THR A 40 4.54 -0.58 8.40
CA THR A 40 3.69 -1.53 9.11
C THR A 40 4.17 -2.94 8.81
N ALA A 41 4.31 -3.78 9.86
CA ALA A 41 4.74 -5.16 9.74
C ALA A 41 3.65 -6.05 9.11
N VAL A 42 3.27 -5.71 7.88
CA VAL A 42 2.37 -6.47 7.05
C VAL A 42 3.09 -7.77 6.69
N ARG A 43 2.52 -8.88 7.14
CA ARG A 43 3.07 -10.19 6.80
C ARG A 43 2.44 -10.66 5.49
N LEU A 44 3.22 -10.68 4.42
CA LEU A 44 2.82 -11.34 3.19
C LEU A 44 2.95 -12.86 3.37
N VAL A 45 1.82 -13.54 3.52
CA VAL A 45 1.76 -14.99 3.65
C VAL A 45 1.49 -15.60 2.27
N ARG A 46 2.39 -16.46 1.83
CA ARG A 46 2.21 -17.26 0.62
C ARG A 46 1.64 -18.62 1.00
N GLY A 47 0.50 -18.98 0.46
CA GLY A 47 -0.15 -20.27 0.74
C GLY A 47 -0.81 -20.82 -0.52
N GLN A 48 -0.44 -22.03 -0.91
CA GLN A 48 -0.89 -22.64 -2.18
C GLN A 48 -0.69 -21.65 -3.35
N ARG A 49 -1.71 -21.47 -4.22
CA ARG A 49 -1.70 -20.49 -5.31
C ARG A 49 -2.19 -19.10 -4.90
N LYS A 50 -2.30 -18.79 -3.61
CA LYS A 50 -2.85 -17.52 -3.10
C LYS A 50 -1.81 -16.74 -2.30
N ARG A 51 -1.83 -15.41 -2.46
CA ARG A 51 -1.07 -14.47 -1.64
C ARG A 51 -2.05 -13.82 -0.67
N LYS A 52 -1.77 -13.87 0.63
CA LYS A 52 -2.59 -13.26 1.67
C LYS A 52 -1.77 -12.23 2.42
N ILE A 53 -2.35 -11.05 2.58
CA ILE A 53 -1.75 -9.95 3.34
C ILE A 53 -2.34 -10.00 4.75
N LYS A 54 -1.51 -10.21 5.77
CA LYS A 54 -1.94 -10.15 7.18
C LYS A 54 -1.56 -8.78 7.76
N ILE A 55 -2.59 -8.03 8.13
CA ILE A 55 -2.49 -6.71 8.73
C ILE A 55 -2.82 -6.86 10.23
N PRO A 56 -1.99 -6.35 11.15
CA PRO A 56 -2.31 -6.38 12.58
C PRO A 56 -3.60 -5.62 12.87
N LYS A 57 -4.57 -6.26 13.54
CA LYS A 57 -5.87 -5.64 13.86
C LYS A 57 -5.78 -4.45 14.82
N THR A 58 -4.75 -4.40 15.65
CA THR A 58 -4.52 -3.34 16.64
C THR A 58 -3.89 -2.08 16.05
N TRP A 59 -3.58 -2.08 14.75
CA TRP A 59 -2.94 -0.94 14.11
C TRP A 59 -3.98 0.11 13.71
N PRO A 60 -3.73 1.41 13.99
CA PRO A 60 -4.73 2.47 13.80
C PRO A 60 -5.18 2.66 12.34
N TRP A 61 -4.37 2.26 11.36
CA TRP A 61 -4.70 2.36 9.93
C TRP A 61 -4.95 0.99 9.28
N ALA A 62 -5.22 -0.05 10.07
CA ALA A 62 -5.39 -1.42 9.58
C ALA A 62 -6.53 -1.56 8.56
N GLU A 63 -7.67 -0.93 8.84
CA GLU A 63 -8.86 -0.98 7.98
C GLU A 63 -8.64 -0.21 6.68
N THR A 64 -8.08 0.99 6.76
CA THR A 64 -7.72 1.78 5.58
C THR A 64 -6.76 0.99 4.68
N LEU A 65 -5.74 0.36 5.26
CA LEU A 65 -4.78 -0.45 4.51
C LEU A 65 -5.44 -1.69 3.86
N ALA A 66 -6.33 -2.36 4.58
CA ALA A 66 -7.07 -3.51 4.06
C ALA A 66 -7.99 -3.13 2.89
N ALA A 67 -8.69 -2.00 3.00
CA ALA A 67 -9.51 -1.45 1.92
C ALA A 67 -8.65 -1.07 0.70
N CYS A 68 -7.51 -0.40 0.93
CA CYS A 68 -6.56 -0.05 -0.13
C CYS A 68 -6.11 -1.27 -0.93
N PHE A 69 -5.63 -2.32 -0.25
CA PHE A 69 -5.15 -3.52 -0.93
C PHE A 69 -6.27 -4.29 -1.62
N THR A 70 -7.47 -4.32 -1.03
CA THR A 70 -8.63 -4.93 -1.68
C THR A 70 -8.96 -4.22 -2.99
N PHE A 71 -8.98 -2.89 -2.98
CA PHE A 71 -9.20 -2.08 -4.18
C PHE A 71 -8.10 -2.29 -5.22
N ALA A 72 -6.83 -2.13 -4.82
CA ALA A 72 -5.69 -2.26 -5.73
C ALA A 72 -5.58 -3.65 -6.38
N LEU A 73 -5.88 -4.72 -5.63
CA LEU A 73 -5.87 -6.10 -6.15
C LEU A 73 -7.13 -6.44 -6.97
N GLY A 74 -8.18 -5.62 -6.87
CA GLY A 74 -9.40 -5.73 -7.67
C GLY A 74 -9.35 -4.93 -8.98
N LEU A 75 -8.31 -4.13 -9.20
CA LEU A 75 -8.12 -3.40 -10.46
C LEU A 75 -8.03 -4.39 -11.62
N ALA A 76 -8.89 -4.21 -12.62
CA ALA A 76 -8.82 -4.97 -13.85
C ALA A 76 -7.47 -4.73 -14.54
N PRO A 77 -6.86 -5.75 -15.16
CA PRO A 77 -5.68 -5.52 -15.97
C PRO A 77 -6.01 -4.48 -17.06
N PRO A 78 -5.08 -3.56 -17.37
CA PRO A 78 -5.26 -2.69 -18.52
C PRO A 78 -5.40 -3.59 -19.76
N GLY A 79 -6.54 -3.46 -20.46
CA GLY A 79 -6.83 -4.16 -21.71
C GLY A 79 -6.00 -3.67 -22.88
#